data_AF-A0A7X1JC69-F1
#
_entry.id   AF-A0A7X1JC69-F1
#
_cell.length_a   1.000
_cell.length_b   1.000
_cell.length_c   1.000
_cell.angle_alpha   90.00
_cell.angle_beta   90.00
_cell.angle_gamma   90.00
#
_symmetry.space_group_name_H-M   'P 1'
#
loop_
_entity.id
_entity.type
_entity.pdbx_description
1 polymer ?
#
loop_
_entity_poly.entity_id
_entity_poly.type
_entity_poly.pdbx_seq_one_letter_code
_entity_poly.pdbx_strand_id
1 'polypeptide(L)'
;MDATITRPDPLLQGGCLVSTLTLVAGPEPARREVSGLAVSVPSRLLAEEFGRPKVMRFEDVDFPATLTHEPTRRFLRETGLPEEHALFRLDTEAVLPTLTEAYADEADADLPPGADRLIVLGHLDDHNTLLLEGDSGTLQIWTAPGATPHPLGADVSTLAFTLWLLHRDTLRARPGGS
;
A
#
# COMPACT_ATOMS: atom_id res chain seq x y z
N MET A 1 21.27 -25.91 25.84
CA MET A 1 20.26 -25.02 26.43
C MET A 1 20.11 -23.87 25.47
N ASP A 2 19.22 -24.07 24.50
CA ASP A 2 19.00 -23.20 23.35
C ASP A 2 18.49 -21.83 23.79
N ALA A 3 19.10 -20.79 23.23
CA ALA A 3 18.66 -19.42 23.36
C ALA A 3 17.35 -19.28 22.57
N THR A 4 16.24 -19.10 23.29
CA THR A 4 14.97 -18.67 22.72
C THR A 4 15.19 -17.32 22.06
N ILE A 5 15.34 -17.33 20.73
CA ILE A 5 15.22 -16.13 19.90
C ILE A 5 13.76 -15.70 20.02
N THR A 6 13.49 -14.75 20.91
CA THR A 6 12.22 -14.04 20.94
C THR A 6 12.01 -13.41 19.57
N ARG A 7 11.06 -13.97 18.82
CA ARG A 7 10.50 -13.34 17.62
C ARG A 7 10.05 -11.93 18.04
N PRO A 8 10.44 -10.85 17.34
CA PRO A 8 9.94 -9.53 17.67
C PRO A 8 8.40 -9.50 17.55
N ASP A 9 7.75 -8.80 18.47
CA ASP A 9 6.30 -8.60 18.50
C ASP A 9 5.78 -8.11 17.12
N PRO A 10 4.80 -8.78 16.51
CA PRO A 10 4.31 -8.43 15.17
C PRO A 10 3.64 -7.05 15.11
N LEU A 11 3.20 -6.51 16.24
CA LEU A 11 2.51 -5.22 16.33
C LEU A 11 3.40 -4.00 16.01
N LEU A 12 4.73 -4.13 16.09
CA LEU A 12 5.65 -3.03 15.76
C LEU A 12 5.91 -2.89 14.26
N GLN A 13 5.63 -3.93 13.46
CA GLN A 13 5.96 -3.94 12.03
C GLN A 13 5.06 -2.98 11.24
N GLY A 14 3.73 -3.08 11.40
CA GLY A 14 2.79 -2.15 10.77
C GLY A 14 3.00 -0.69 11.20
N GLY A 15 3.27 -0.44 12.48
CA GLY A 15 3.42 0.91 13.04
C GLY A 15 4.57 1.74 12.44
N CYS A 16 5.66 1.10 12.01
CA CYS A 16 6.80 1.77 11.37
C CYS A 16 6.44 2.31 9.98
N LEU A 17 5.73 1.50 9.18
CA LEU A 17 5.30 1.92 7.85
C LEU A 17 4.32 3.10 7.94
N VAL A 18 3.31 2.99 8.80
CA VAL A 18 2.34 4.08 9.03
C VAL A 18 3.03 5.38 9.41
N SER A 19 3.94 5.33 10.40
CA SER A 19 4.67 6.50 10.85
C SER A 19 5.52 7.11 9.72
N THR A 20 6.13 6.28 8.88
CA THR A 20 6.95 6.73 7.76
C THR A 20 6.09 7.34 6.65
N LEU A 21 4.94 6.74 6.33
CA LEU A 21 4.00 7.28 5.34
C LEU A 21 3.52 8.67 5.76
N THR A 22 3.13 8.83 7.03
CA THR A 22 2.75 10.14 7.59
C THR A 22 3.90 11.14 7.50
N LEU A 23 5.13 10.72 7.78
CA LEU A 23 6.31 11.58 7.69
C LEU A 23 6.58 12.03 6.24
N VAL A 24 6.45 11.13 5.25
CA VAL A 24 6.71 11.42 3.84
C VAL A 24 5.59 12.26 3.22
N ALA A 25 4.33 11.98 3.55
CA ALA A 25 3.17 12.76 3.11
C ALA A 25 3.22 14.22 3.60
N GLY A 26 3.82 14.44 4.78
CA GLY A 26 3.86 15.74 5.44
C GLY A 26 2.53 16.11 6.11
N PRO A 27 2.50 17.18 6.92
CA PRO A 27 1.32 17.55 7.71
C PRO A 27 0.16 18.16 6.90
N GLU A 28 0.33 18.41 5.60
CA GLU A 28 -0.65 19.08 4.75
C GLU A 28 -1.01 18.21 3.53
N PRO A 29 -2.24 17.66 3.44
CA PRO A 29 -2.67 16.78 2.35
C PRO A 29 -2.79 17.49 0.98
N ALA A 30 -2.52 18.80 0.92
CA ALA A 30 -2.73 19.65 -0.26
C ALA A 30 -1.50 19.78 -1.18
N ARG A 31 -0.32 19.28 -0.80
CA ARG A 31 0.88 19.41 -1.64
C ARG A 31 0.95 18.29 -2.68
N ARG A 32 0.14 18.39 -3.73
CA ARG A 32 0.25 17.54 -4.92
C ARG A 32 1.22 18.13 -5.92
N GLU A 33 2.08 17.30 -6.48
CA GLU A 33 2.91 17.65 -7.62
C GLU A 33 2.05 17.88 -8.88
N VAL A 34 2.68 18.34 -9.97
CA VAL A 34 2.03 18.52 -11.28
C VAL A 34 1.34 17.22 -11.76
N SER A 35 1.81 16.06 -11.30
CA SER A 35 1.22 14.75 -11.58
C SER A 35 -0.13 14.50 -10.91
N GLY A 36 -0.50 15.28 -9.87
CA GLY A 36 -1.68 15.03 -9.04
C GLY A 36 -1.44 14.07 -7.87
N LEU A 37 -0.20 13.62 -7.65
CA LEU A 37 0.23 12.77 -6.53
C LEU A 37 1.21 13.54 -5.62
N ALA A 38 1.37 13.08 -4.39
CA ALA A 38 2.20 13.73 -3.37
C ALA A 38 3.71 13.72 -3.69
N VAL A 39 4.20 12.68 -4.37
CA VAL A 39 5.63 12.52 -4.70
C VAL A 39 5.80 12.04 -6.14
N SER A 40 6.78 12.59 -6.86
CA SER A 40 7.21 12.02 -8.15
C SER A 40 8.14 10.83 -7.96
N VAL A 41 7.69 9.67 -8.42
CA VAL A 41 8.47 8.43 -8.44
C VAL A 41 8.74 8.06 -9.91
N PRO A 42 10.00 8.01 -10.36
CA PRO A 42 10.33 7.58 -11.72
C PRO A 42 9.83 6.16 -12.00
N SER A 43 9.22 5.93 -13.17
CA SER A 43 8.55 4.66 -13.52
C SER A 43 9.44 3.42 -13.51
N ARG A 44 10.76 3.60 -13.63
CA ARG A 44 11.74 2.51 -13.58
C ARG A 44 12.36 2.29 -12.20
N LEU A 45 12.24 3.26 -11.28
CA LEU A 45 12.94 3.22 -9.99
C LEU A 45 12.62 1.92 -9.24
N LEU A 46 11.34 1.59 -9.09
CA LEU A 46 10.94 0.39 -8.36
C LEU A 46 11.41 -0.88 -9.07
N ALA A 47 11.31 -0.93 -10.40
CA ALA A 47 11.71 -2.09 -11.18
C ALA A 47 13.24 -2.30 -11.19
N GLU A 48 14.03 -1.24 -11.06
CA GLU A 48 15.48 -1.28 -10.93
C GLU A 48 15.91 -1.73 -9.54
N GLU A 49 15.19 -1.30 -8.50
CA GLU A 49 15.58 -1.55 -7.10
C GLU A 49 15.03 -2.88 -6.56
N PHE A 50 13.76 -3.21 -6.84
CA PHE A 50 13.12 -4.45 -6.41
C PHE A 50 13.28 -5.59 -7.43
N GLY A 51 13.60 -5.24 -8.68
CA GLY A 51 13.59 -6.14 -9.81
C GLY A 51 12.23 -6.14 -10.53
N ARG A 52 12.26 -6.12 -11.86
CA ARG A 52 11.08 -6.12 -12.74
C ARG A 52 9.97 -7.13 -12.38
N PRO A 53 10.26 -8.42 -12.08
CA PRO A 53 9.21 -9.40 -11.83
C PRO A 53 8.60 -9.30 -10.43
N LYS A 54 9.02 -8.32 -9.60
CA LYS A 54 8.47 -8.09 -8.26
C LYS A 54 7.72 -6.77 -8.16
N VAL A 55 7.45 -6.14 -9.30
CA VAL A 55 6.72 -4.88 -9.40
C VAL A 55 5.51 -5.13 -10.27
N MET A 56 4.35 -5.23 -9.63
CA MET A 56 3.08 -5.42 -10.30
C MET A 56 2.60 -4.08 -10.87
N ARG A 57 2.26 -4.13 -12.16
CA ARG A 57 1.55 -3.06 -12.86
C ARG A 57 0.18 -3.58 -13.23
N PHE A 58 -0.77 -2.68 -13.27
CA PHE A 58 -2.16 -2.98 -13.56
C PHE A 58 -2.53 -2.41 -14.93
N GLU A 59 -3.34 -3.14 -15.67
CA GLU A 59 -3.97 -2.67 -16.90
C GLU A 59 -5.30 -1.96 -16.58
N ASP A 60 -5.79 -1.16 -17.52
CA ASP A 60 -7.03 -0.40 -17.31
C ASP A 60 -8.26 -1.28 -17.03
N VAL A 61 -8.22 -2.55 -17.46
CA VAL A 61 -9.25 -3.57 -17.22
C VAL A 61 -9.19 -4.18 -15.82
N ASP A 62 -8.06 -4.03 -15.12
CA ASP A 62 -7.86 -4.56 -13.77
C ASP A 62 -8.38 -3.56 -12.71
N PHE A 63 -8.71 -2.34 -13.12
CA PHE A 63 -9.23 -1.30 -12.25
C PHE A 63 -10.76 -1.39 -12.10
N PRO A 64 -11.30 -1.40 -10.88
CA PRO A 64 -12.73 -1.30 -10.68
C PRO A 64 -13.24 0.06 -11.19
N ALA A 65 -14.52 0.11 -11.57
CA ALA A 65 -15.15 1.34 -12.06
C ALA A 65 -15.12 2.48 -11.04
N THR A 66 -15.01 2.15 -9.75
CA THR A 66 -14.95 3.10 -8.64
C THR A 66 -13.58 3.78 -8.51
N LEU A 67 -12.51 3.24 -9.10
CA LEU A 67 -11.23 3.95 -9.19
C LEU A 67 -11.35 5.04 -10.26
N THR A 68 -11.75 6.26 -9.91
CA THR A 68 -11.89 7.36 -10.89
C THR A 68 -10.72 8.35 -10.85
N HIS A 69 -9.85 8.23 -9.84
CA HIS A 69 -8.68 9.08 -9.69
C HIS A 69 -7.60 8.78 -10.75
N GLU A 70 -7.63 9.54 -11.85
CA GLU A 70 -6.71 9.42 -12.99
C GLU A 70 -5.22 9.39 -12.63
N PRO A 71 -4.70 10.23 -11.70
CA PRO A 71 -3.30 10.14 -11.29
C PRO A 71 -2.92 8.78 -10.69
N THR A 72 -3.82 8.17 -9.91
CA THR A 72 -3.60 6.86 -9.29
C THR A 72 -3.59 5.76 -10.35
N ARG A 73 -4.57 5.77 -11.28
CA ARG A 73 -4.61 4.83 -12.42
C ARG A 73 -3.31 4.85 -13.22
N ARG A 74 -2.87 6.06 -13.60
CA ARG A 74 -1.62 6.25 -14.35
C ARG A 74 -0.42 5.68 -13.60
N PHE A 75 -0.33 5.95 -12.30
CA PHE A 75 0.76 5.47 -11.47
C PHE A 75 0.81 3.94 -11.41
N LEU A 76 -0.32 3.30 -11.13
CA LEU A 76 -0.43 1.85 -11.05
C LEU A 76 -0.13 1.16 -12.39
N ARG A 77 -0.47 1.79 -13.51
CA ARG A 77 -0.18 1.29 -14.86
C ARG A 77 1.27 1.47 -15.27
N GLU A 78 1.85 2.65 -15.04
CA GLU A 78 3.17 2.99 -15.58
C GLU A 78 4.32 2.64 -14.63
N THR A 79 4.13 2.89 -13.33
CA THR A 79 5.13 2.67 -12.27
C THR A 79 4.88 1.34 -11.56
N GLY A 80 3.63 1.09 -11.16
CA GLY A 80 3.23 -0.09 -10.39
C GLY A 80 3.60 0.01 -8.91
N LEU A 81 3.40 -1.10 -8.20
CA LEU A 81 3.76 -1.27 -6.78
C LEU A 81 4.61 -2.53 -6.61
N PRO A 82 5.54 -2.57 -5.63
CA PRO A 82 6.21 -3.81 -5.26
C PRO A 82 5.18 -4.83 -4.75
N GLU A 83 5.26 -6.07 -5.22
CA GLU A 83 4.36 -7.16 -4.81
C GLU A 83 4.51 -7.50 -3.33
N GLU A 84 5.74 -7.52 -2.84
CA GLU A 84 6.03 -7.83 -1.45
C GLU A 84 7.22 -7.02 -0.94
N HIS A 85 7.07 -6.53 0.29
CA HIS A 85 8.09 -5.93 1.12
C HIS A 85 7.85 -6.36 2.57
N ALA A 86 8.86 -6.24 3.43
CA ALA A 86 8.78 -6.68 4.83
C ALA A 86 7.61 -6.08 5.64
N LEU A 87 7.02 -4.96 5.17
CA LEU A 87 5.93 -4.23 5.85
C LEU A 87 4.67 -4.07 4.96
N PHE A 88 4.66 -4.67 3.77
CA PHE A 88 3.55 -4.53 2.82
C PHE A 88 3.53 -5.72 1.87
N ARG A 89 2.36 -6.33 1.72
CA ARG A 89 2.08 -7.30 0.67
C ARG A 89 0.94 -6.78 -0.18
N LEU A 90 1.19 -6.61 -1.47
CA LEU A 90 0.17 -6.27 -2.45
C LEU A 90 -0.82 -7.44 -2.56
N ASP A 91 -2.09 -7.12 -2.69
CA ASP A 91 -3.08 -8.09 -3.13
C ASP A 91 -2.89 -8.32 -4.64
N THR A 92 -2.44 -9.52 -5.00
CA THR A 92 -2.00 -9.86 -6.37
C THR A 92 -3.10 -10.53 -7.19
N GLU A 93 -4.36 -10.44 -6.76
CA GLU A 93 -5.47 -10.86 -7.60
C GLU A 93 -5.50 -10.11 -8.94
N ALA A 94 -6.02 -10.77 -9.97
CA ALA A 94 -5.98 -10.27 -11.35
C ALA A 94 -6.76 -8.95 -11.55
N VAL A 95 -7.66 -8.62 -10.63
CA VAL A 95 -8.47 -7.39 -10.63
C VAL A 95 -8.42 -6.85 -9.21
N LEU A 96 -8.28 -5.54 -9.03
CA LEU A 96 -8.34 -4.92 -7.71
C LEU A 96 -9.77 -4.97 -7.16
N PRO A 97 -10.06 -5.75 -6.11
CA PRO A 97 -11.41 -5.85 -5.58
C PRO A 97 -11.75 -4.63 -4.74
N THR A 98 -13.00 -4.23 -4.77
CA THR A 98 -13.56 -3.36 -3.73
C THR A 98 -13.67 -4.12 -2.41
N LEU A 99 -13.71 -3.42 -1.28
CA LEU A 99 -13.83 -4.03 0.03
C LEU A 99 -15.14 -4.84 0.16
N THR A 100 -16.21 -4.40 -0.51
CA THR A 100 -17.46 -5.16 -0.58
C THR A 100 -17.27 -6.48 -1.35
N GLU A 101 -16.52 -6.48 -2.45
CA GLU A 101 -16.25 -7.69 -3.24
C GLU A 101 -15.33 -8.66 -2.47
N ALA A 102 -14.29 -8.15 -1.81
CA ALA A 102 -13.37 -8.96 -1.02
C ALA A 102 -14.05 -9.70 0.15
N TYR A 103 -15.13 -9.12 0.69
CA TYR A 103 -15.90 -9.69 1.81
C TYR A 103 -17.27 -10.23 1.39
N ALA A 104 -17.52 -10.44 0.09
CA ALA A 104 -18.83 -10.87 -0.40
C ALA A 104 -19.30 -12.23 0.16
N ASP A 105 -18.36 -13.10 0.51
CA ASP A 105 -18.63 -14.42 1.11
C ASP A 105 -18.81 -14.37 2.65
N GLU A 106 -18.48 -13.24 3.28
CA GLU A 106 -18.58 -13.04 4.73
C GLU A 106 -19.84 -12.24 5.09
N ALA A 107 -20.99 -12.92 5.16
CA ALA A 107 -22.29 -12.30 5.36
C ALA A 107 -22.44 -11.46 6.65
N ASP A 108 -21.61 -11.71 7.67
CA ASP A 108 -21.62 -11.01 8.96
C ASP A 108 -20.46 -10.00 9.10
N ALA A 109 -19.75 -9.68 8.01
CA ALA A 109 -18.67 -8.70 8.04
C ALA A 109 -19.23 -7.28 8.32
N ASP A 110 -18.76 -6.66 9.40
CA ASP A 110 -19.08 -5.28 9.74
C ASP A 110 -18.25 -4.33 8.84
N LEU A 111 -18.75 -4.12 7.62
CA LEU A 111 -18.08 -3.29 6.62
C LEU A 111 -18.33 -1.80 6.86
N PRO A 112 -17.32 -0.94 6.64
CA PRO A 112 -17.48 0.49 6.79
C PRO A 112 -18.43 1.07 5.72
N PRO A 113 -19.08 2.21 6.00
CA PRO A 113 -19.86 2.91 5.00
C PRO A 113 -19.04 3.24 3.75
N GLY A 114 -19.59 2.94 2.56
CA GLY A 114 -18.89 3.18 1.29
C GLY A 114 -17.82 2.14 0.94
N ALA A 115 -17.86 0.94 1.53
CA ALA A 115 -16.96 -0.17 1.22
C ALA A 115 -16.92 -0.54 -0.28
N ASP A 116 -17.94 -0.22 -1.06
CA ASP A 116 -17.98 -0.37 -2.52
C ASP A 116 -17.00 0.57 -3.25
N ARG A 117 -16.52 1.62 -2.58
CA ARG A 117 -15.61 2.64 -3.14
C ARG A 117 -14.19 2.54 -2.57
N LEU A 118 -14.03 1.71 -1.55
CA LEU A 118 -12.74 1.38 -0.95
C LEU A 118 -12.18 0.17 -1.67
N ILE A 119 -11.02 0.33 -2.29
CA ILE A 119 -10.36 -0.71 -3.08
C ILE A 119 -9.29 -1.35 -2.21
N VAL A 120 -9.25 -2.67 -2.14
CA VAL A 120 -8.22 -3.40 -1.42
C VAL A 120 -6.94 -3.37 -2.26
N LEU A 121 -5.89 -2.74 -1.74
CA LEU A 121 -4.57 -2.78 -2.37
C LEU A 121 -3.70 -3.91 -1.82
N GLY A 122 -3.91 -4.32 -0.57
CA GLY A 122 -3.07 -5.30 0.09
C GLY A 122 -3.09 -5.17 1.60
N HIS A 123 -2.06 -5.73 2.24
CA HIS A 123 -1.99 -5.85 3.69
C HIS A 123 -0.66 -5.31 4.23
N LEU A 124 -0.72 -4.60 5.36
CA LEU A 124 0.47 -4.13 6.07
C LEU A 124 0.98 -5.18 7.07
N ASP A 125 0.04 -5.91 7.67
CA ASP A 125 0.25 -7.07 8.53
C ASP A 125 -1.01 -7.97 8.47
N ASP A 126 -1.07 -9.00 9.31
CA ASP A 126 -2.16 -9.98 9.32
C ASP A 126 -3.53 -9.40 9.72
N HIS A 127 -3.58 -8.16 10.22
CA HIS A 127 -4.80 -7.53 10.73
C HIS A 127 -5.16 -6.22 10.02
N ASN A 128 -4.18 -5.57 9.37
CA ASN A 128 -4.33 -4.26 8.77
C ASN A 128 -4.34 -4.33 7.24
N THR A 129 -5.51 -4.09 6.67
CA THR A 129 -5.70 -3.98 5.22
C THR A 129 -5.48 -2.54 4.78
N LEU A 130 -4.69 -2.37 3.73
CA LEU A 130 -4.46 -1.09 3.08
C LEU A 130 -5.53 -0.88 2.00
N LEU A 131 -6.32 0.16 2.20
CA LEU A 131 -7.40 0.54 1.31
C LEU A 131 -7.03 1.79 0.50
N LEU A 132 -7.55 1.86 -0.71
CA LEU A 132 -7.48 3.01 -1.60
C LEU A 132 -8.89 3.56 -1.82
N GLU A 133 -9.10 4.85 -1.53
CA GLU A 133 -10.33 5.53 -1.89
C GLU A 133 -10.30 5.88 -3.39
N GLY A 134 -11.20 5.28 -4.17
CA GLY A 134 -11.15 5.33 -5.64
C GLY A 134 -11.30 6.72 -6.25
N ASP A 135 -12.04 7.63 -5.60
CA ASP A 135 -12.27 9.00 -6.08
C ASP A 135 -11.09 9.93 -5.82
N SER A 136 -10.51 9.88 -4.62
CA SER A 136 -9.51 10.83 -4.17
C SER A 136 -8.08 10.34 -4.37
N GLY A 137 -7.91 9.03 -4.56
CA GLY A 137 -6.61 8.36 -4.63
C GLY A 137 -5.89 8.23 -3.28
N THR A 138 -6.58 8.51 -2.17
CA THR A 138 -5.98 8.49 -0.83
C THR A 138 -5.98 7.11 -0.21
N LEU A 139 -4.95 6.84 0.60
CA LEU A 139 -4.79 5.58 1.32
C LEU A 139 -5.37 5.66 2.72
N GLN A 140 -5.97 4.56 3.14
CA GLN A 140 -6.55 4.36 4.46
C GLN A 140 -6.17 2.99 4.99
N ILE A 141 -6.15 2.83 6.31
CA ILE A 141 -5.95 1.53 6.97
C ILE A 141 -7.26 1.11 7.59
N TRP A 142 -7.61 -0.14 7.37
CA TRP A 142 -8.77 -0.75 7.98
C TRP A 142 -8.37 -2.03 8.70
N THR A 143 -8.88 -2.19 9.92
CA THR A 143 -8.64 -3.35 10.77
C THR A 143 -9.97 -4.04 10.98
N ALA A 144 -10.09 -5.28 10.53
CA ALA A 144 -11.32 -6.06 10.69
C ALA A 144 -11.40 -6.70 12.10
N PRO A 145 -12.60 -6.80 12.71
CA PRO A 145 -13.81 -6.06 12.37
C PRO A 145 -13.71 -4.60 12.86
N GLY A 146 -14.08 -3.64 12.01
CA GLY A 146 -14.03 -2.23 12.38
C GLY A 146 -14.91 -1.37 11.48
N ALA A 147 -15.67 -0.44 12.06
CA ALA A 147 -16.60 0.37 11.27
C ALA A 147 -15.95 1.55 10.54
N THR A 148 -14.71 1.92 10.88
CA THR A 148 -14.08 3.17 10.41
C THR A 148 -12.65 2.95 9.95
N PRO A 149 -12.36 3.10 8.65
CA PRO A 149 -11.00 3.17 8.14
C PRO A 149 -10.30 4.46 8.63
N HIS A 150 -9.00 4.36 8.86
CA HIS A 150 -8.17 5.47 9.33
C HIS A 150 -7.38 6.05 8.15
N PRO A 151 -7.58 7.32 7.79
CA PRO A 151 -6.86 7.93 6.68
C PRO A 151 -5.37 8.09 7.00
N LEU A 152 -4.52 7.81 6.01
CA LEU A 152 -3.07 7.94 6.15
C LEU A 152 -2.55 9.31 5.69
N GLY A 153 -3.37 10.11 5.02
CA GLY A 153 -2.93 11.35 4.37
C GLY A 153 -1.93 11.12 3.22
N ALA A 154 -1.79 9.87 2.76
CA ALA A 154 -0.85 9.43 1.75
C ALA A 154 -1.58 8.92 0.50
N ASP A 155 -0.88 8.83 -0.62
CA ASP A 155 -1.34 8.18 -1.85
C ASP A 155 -0.36 7.08 -2.29
N VAL A 156 -0.64 6.42 -3.42
CA VAL A 156 0.18 5.34 -3.96
C VAL A 156 1.62 5.74 -4.25
N SER A 157 1.89 7.02 -4.55
CA SER A 157 3.26 7.51 -4.77
C SER A 157 4.04 7.59 -3.46
N THR A 158 3.40 8.07 -2.39
CA THR A 158 3.96 8.10 -1.04
C THR A 158 4.25 6.69 -0.53
N LEU A 159 3.34 5.75 -0.80
CA LEU A 159 3.53 4.34 -0.49
C LEU A 159 4.76 3.79 -1.20
N ALA A 160 4.81 3.89 -2.53
CA ALA A 160 5.91 3.31 -3.29
C ALA A 160 7.27 3.93 -2.94
N PHE A 161 7.30 5.25 -2.71
CA PHE A 161 8.50 5.95 -2.26
C PHE A 161 8.96 5.49 -0.87
N THR A 162 8.02 5.34 0.06
CA THR A 162 8.31 4.82 1.41
C THR A 162 8.84 3.40 1.37
N LEU A 163 8.22 2.50 0.59
CA LEU A 163 8.70 1.14 0.41
C LEU A 163 10.11 1.12 -0.18
N TRP A 164 10.40 1.98 -1.16
CA TRP A 164 11.74 2.13 -1.71
C TRP A 164 12.77 2.62 -0.67
N LEU A 165 12.42 3.63 0.16
CA LEU A 165 13.31 4.10 1.22
C LEU A 165 13.64 2.99 2.22
N LEU A 166 12.63 2.25 2.65
CA LEU A 166 12.80 1.12 3.56
C LEU A 166 13.64 0.01 2.93
N HIS A 167 13.40 -0.32 1.66
CA HIS A 167 14.20 -1.30 0.94
C HIS A 167 15.68 -0.91 0.92
N ARG A 168 16.00 0.35 0.65
CA ARG A 168 17.39 0.85 0.68
C ARG A 168 18.03 0.79 2.06
N ASP A 169 17.28 1.01 3.13
CA ASP A 169 17.81 0.88 4.49
C ASP A 169 18.15 -0.59 4.80
N THR A 170 17.28 -1.53 4.41
CA THR A 170 17.55 -2.97 4.58
C THR A 170 18.77 -3.45 3.81
N LEU A 171 19.03 -2.91 2.61
CA LEU A 171 20.24 -3.19 1.84
C LEU A 171 21.50 -2.64 2.51
N ARG A 172 21.40 -1.47 3.16
CA ARG A 172 22.52 -0.86 3.92
C ARG A 172 22.80 -1.59 5.23
N ALA A 173 21.78 -2.17 5.85
CA ALA A 173 21.87 -2.92 7.09
C ALA A 173 22.43 -4.36 6.92
N ARG A 174 22.63 -4.84 5.68
CA ARG A 174 23.38 -6.09 5.40
C ARG A 174 24.87 -5.80 5.20
N PRO A 175 25.75 -5.93 6.22
CA PRO A 175 27.18 -5.97 5.98
C PRO A 175 27.56 -7.27 5.28
N GLY A 176 28.07 -7.18 4.04
CA GLY A 176 28.88 -8.19 3.35
C GLY A 176 28.39 -9.65 3.41
N GLY A 177 27.52 -10.04 2.46
CA GLY A 177 27.35 -11.45 2.10
C GLY A 177 28.27 -11.79 0.93
N SER A 178 29.49 -12.23 1.25
CA SER A 178 30.40 -12.89 0.31
C SER A 178 30.09 -14.38 0.19
#